data_AF-A0A7Y6C2E2-F1
#
_entry.id   AF-A0A7Y6C2E2-F1
#
_cell.length_a   1.000
_cell.length_b   1.000
_cell.length_c   1.000
_cell.angle_alpha   90.00
_cell.angle_beta   90.00
_cell.angle_gamma   90.00
#
_symmetry.space_group_name_H-M   'P 1'
#
loop_
_entity.id
_entity.type
_entity.pdbx_description
1 polymer ?
#
loop_
_entity_poly.entity_id
_entity_poly.type
_entity_poly.pdbx_seq_one_letter_code
_entity_poly.pdbx_strand_id
1 'polypeptide(L)'
;MNKEDPYGHFAEVMRGAMSTHTRQAVSGMGAVLGTMTSSGVKLDDFKHEVKDYLVAELPGTLGLPEREAAGAISGISDVANGGTTGTGRFLLQEGEVEEAVWSLGKGLKAGDRVLAMRVNGGNDIVVLCKVVSANA
;
A
#
# COMPACT_ATOMS: atom_id res chain seq x y z
N MET A 1 52.60 -21.76 25.05
CA MET A 1 51.31 -21.88 25.76
C MET A 1 50.60 -20.56 25.57
N ASN A 2 49.55 -20.55 24.73
CA ASN A 2 49.04 -19.35 24.06
C ASN A 2 48.41 -18.33 25.02
N LYS A 3 48.81 -17.06 24.83
CA LYS A 3 48.17 -15.87 25.40
C LYS A 3 46.70 -15.87 24.99
N GLU A 4 45.81 -15.76 25.97
CA GLU A 4 44.41 -15.40 25.75
C GLU A 4 44.38 -14.14 24.89
N ASP A 5 43.78 -14.23 23.70
CA ASP A 5 43.71 -13.13 22.75
C ASP A 5 42.56 -12.18 23.14
N PRO A 6 42.85 -11.03 23.78
CA PRO A 6 41.84 -10.12 24.28
C PRO A 6 41.05 -9.46 23.14
N TYR A 7 41.62 -9.43 21.93
CA TYR A 7 40.96 -8.90 20.74
C TYR A 7 39.94 -9.90 20.17
N GLY A 8 40.20 -11.20 20.32
CA GLY A 8 39.25 -12.26 19.96
C GLY A 8 37.97 -12.18 20.78
N HIS A 9 38.09 -12.00 22.10
CA HIS A 9 36.94 -11.87 22.99
C HIS A 9 36.15 -10.57 22.73
N PHE A 10 36.84 -9.45 22.50
CA PHE A 10 36.19 -8.20 22.13
C PHE A 10 35.47 -8.30 20.77
N ALA A 11 36.08 -8.93 19.77
CA ALA A 11 35.45 -9.16 18.47
C ALA A 11 34.23 -10.08 18.58
N GLU A 12 34.26 -11.08 19.46
CA GLU A 12 33.14 -11.98 19.70
C GLU A 12 31.98 -11.27 20.41
N VAL A 13 32.27 -10.44 21.42
CA VAL A 13 31.28 -9.59 22.11
C VAL A 13 30.70 -8.53 21.16
N MET A 14 31.53 -7.88 20.35
CA MET A 14 31.10 -6.89 19.36
C MET A 14 30.23 -7.53 18.27
N ARG A 15 30.59 -8.72 17.79
CA ARG A 15 29.81 -9.48 16.80
C ARG A 15 28.50 -10.01 17.41
N GLY A 16 28.49 -10.39 18.68
CA GLY A 16 27.28 -10.72 19.44
C GLY A 16 26.32 -9.53 19.57
N ALA A 17 26.84 -8.35 19.93
CA ALA A 17 26.07 -7.12 20.04
C ALA A 17 25.55 -6.65 18.67
N MET A 18 26.40 -6.65 17.63
CA MET A 18 26.01 -6.28 16.27
C MET A 18 25.01 -7.26 15.67
N SER A 19 25.17 -8.57 15.85
CA SER A 19 24.20 -9.55 15.32
C SER A 19 22.84 -9.48 16.03
N THR A 20 22.83 -9.14 17.31
CA THR A 20 21.60 -8.89 18.08
C THR A 20 20.90 -7.61 17.61
N HIS A 21 21.65 -6.52 17.43
CA HIS A 21 21.12 -5.24 16.95
C HIS A 21 20.66 -5.31 15.49
N THR A 22 21.39 -6.02 14.63
CA THR A 22 21.01 -6.26 13.23
C THR A 22 19.82 -7.21 13.12
N ARG A 23 19.70 -8.23 13.98
CA ARG A 23 18.46 -9.04 14.05
C ARG A 23 17.27 -8.20 14.52
N GLN A 24 17.44 -7.29 15.47
CA GLN A 24 16.35 -6.37 15.85
C GLN A 24 16.00 -5.38 14.74
N ALA A 25 16.97 -4.92 13.95
CA ALA A 25 16.74 -4.03 12.81
C ALA A 25 16.10 -4.74 11.60
N VAL A 26 16.42 -6.01 11.36
CA VAL A 26 15.87 -6.82 10.24
C VAL A 26 14.60 -7.59 10.65
N SER A 27 14.43 -7.96 11.92
CA SER A 27 13.22 -8.64 12.43
C SER A 27 12.16 -7.69 12.99
N GLY A 28 12.45 -6.39 13.11
CA GLY A 28 11.50 -5.36 13.54
C GLY A 28 10.58 -4.84 12.44
N MET A 29 10.87 -5.14 11.17
CA MET A 29 10.07 -4.75 10.00
C MET A 29 9.20 -5.94 9.54
N GLY A 30 8.43 -6.52 10.46
CA GLY A 30 7.48 -7.57 10.10
C GLY A 30 6.32 -6.96 9.31
N ALA A 31 6.21 -7.33 8.03
CA ALA A 31 4.95 -7.18 7.33
C ALA A 31 3.96 -8.19 7.94
N VAL A 32 2.86 -7.70 8.47
CA VAL A 32 1.84 -8.48 9.16
C VAL A 32 0.53 -8.31 8.43
N LEU A 33 -0.24 -9.38 8.36
CA LEU A 33 -1.59 -9.29 7.84
C LEU A 33 -2.48 -8.58 8.87
N GLY A 34 -3.35 -7.68 8.39
CA GLY A 34 -4.46 -7.12 9.16
C GLY A 34 -5.82 -7.31 8.48
N THR A 35 -6.91 -7.25 9.24
CA THR A 35 -8.26 -7.06 8.71
C THR A 35 -8.69 -5.62 8.98
N MET A 36 -9.22 -4.95 7.97
CA MET A 36 -9.89 -3.66 8.13
C MET A 36 -11.18 -3.82 8.94
N THR A 37 -11.36 -3.03 9.97
CA THR A 37 -12.62 -2.93 10.71
C THR A 37 -13.40 -1.69 10.24
N SER A 38 -14.54 -1.39 10.86
CA SER A 38 -15.27 -0.15 10.60
C SER A 38 -14.56 1.10 11.12
N SER A 39 -13.57 0.96 12.01
CA SER A 39 -12.93 2.08 12.73
C SER A 39 -11.41 2.09 12.69
N GLY A 40 -10.77 1.10 12.08
CA GLY A 40 -9.33 0.90 12.18
C GLY A 40 -8.84 -0.34 11.44
N VAL A 41 -7.63 -0.77 11.80
CA VAL A 41 -7.03 -2.02 11.33
C VAL A 41 -6.74 -2.94 12.51
N LYS A 42 -7.14 -4.19 12.36
CA LYS A 42 -6.86 -5.27 13.30
C LYS A 42 -5.72 -6.13 12.77
N LEU A 43 -4.53 -6.02 13.34
CA LEU A 43 -3.41 -6.91 12.99
C LEU A 43 -3.61 -8.30 13.60
N ASP A 44 -3.20 -9.36 12.89
CA ASP A 44 -3.38 -10.74 13.36
C ASP A 44 -2.55 -11.07 14.59
N ASP A 45 -1.37 -10.46 14.71
CA ASP A 45 -0.46 -10.67 15.83
C ASP A 45 -0.69 -9.69 16.99
N PHE A 46 -1.71 -8.82 16.91
CA PHE A 46 -1.98 -7.78 17.89
C PHE A 46 -3.42 -7.84 18.44
N LYS A 47 -3.52 -7.86 19.77
CA LYS A 47 -4.81 -8.05 20.46
C LYS A 47 -5.71 -6.82 20.43
N HIS A 48 -5.22 -5.64 20.10
CA HIS A 48 -6.03 -4.42 20.02
C HIS A 48 -6.18 -3.94 18.58
N GLU A 49 -7.22 -3.16 18.32
CA GLU A 49 -7.41 -2.52 17.03
C GLU A 49 -6.65 -1.20 17.01
N VAL A 50 -6.00 -0.90 15.89
CA VAL A 50 -5.27 0.35 15.69
C VAL A 50 -6.12 1.28 14.83
N LYS A 51 -6.50 2.42 15.40
CA LYS A 51 -7.32 3.43 14.71
C LYS A 51 -6.47 4.40 13.89
N ASP A 52 -5.32 4.77 14.43
CA ASP A 52 -4.40 5.74 13.82
C ASP A 52 -3.39 5.04 12.91
N TYR A 53 -3.89 4.37 11.87
CA TYR A 53 -3.05 3.72 10.87
C TYR A 53 -2.80 4.66 9.68
N LEU A 54 -1.63 4.50 9.07
CA LEU A 54 -1.25 5.18 7.84
C LEU A 54 -1.61 4.29 6.64
N VAL A 55 -1.85 4.90 5.48
CA VAL A 55 -2.09 4.19 4.22
C VAL A 55 -1.07 4.67 3.21
N ALA A 56 -0.43 3.74 2.50
CA ALA A 56 0.46 4.08 1.41
C ALA A 56 -0.38 4.55 0.20
N GLU A 57 -0.14 5.79 -0.23
CA GLU A 57 -0.57 6.25 -1.55
C GLU A 57 0.56 6.10 -2.55
N LEU A 58 0.21 5.69 -3.77
CA LEU A 58 1.13 5.48 -4.88
C LEU A 58 0.87 6.55 -5.95
N PRO A 59 1.62 7.67 -5.91
CA PRO A 59 1.60 8.65 -7.00
C PRO A 59 2.41 8.13 -8.20
N GLY A 60 1.96 8.40 -9.41
CA GLY A 60 2.72 8.04 -10.62
C GLY A 60 1.97 8.33 -11.92
N THR A 61 2.43 7.70 -13.00
CA THR A 61 1.80 7.77 -14.32
C THR A 61 0.98 6.51 -14.54
N LEU A 62 -0.29 6.66 -14.94
CA LEU A 62 -1.16 5.53 -15.28
C LEU A 62 -1.20 5.36 -16.80
N GLY A 63 -0.66 4.25 -17.30
CA GLY A 63 -0.83 3.85 -18.70
C GLY A 63 -2.21 3.24 -18.92
N LEU A 64 -2.98 3.78 -19.85
CA LEU A 64 -4.28 3.24 -20.25
C LEU A 64 -4.16 2.61 -21.65
N PRO A 65 -4.49 1.31 -21.81
CA PRO A 65 -4.48 0.68 -23.13
C PRO A 65 -5.65 1.18 -23.99
N GLU A 66 -5.52 1.01 -25.30
CA GLU A 66 -6.59 1.33 -26.24
C GLU A 66 -7.86 0.52 -25.89
N ARG A 67 -9.00 1.21 -25.74
CA ARG A 67 -10.28 0.58 -25.38
C ARG A 67 -11.48 1.36 -25.90
N GLU A 68 -12.55 0.64 -26.24
CA GLU A 68 -13.86 1.28 -26.45
C GLU A 68 -14.48 1.63 -25.09
N ALA A 69 -14.78 2.91 -24.86
CA ALA A 69 -15.55 3.35 -23.70
C ALA A 69 -16.93 3.84 -24.12
N ALA A 70 -17.95 3.46 -23.35
CA ALA A 70 -19.27 4.06 -23.43
C ALA A 70 -19.36 5.23 -22.45
N GLY A 71 -19.82 6.38 -22.90
CA GLY A 71 -19.98 7.56 -22.06
C GLY A 71 -21.21 8.37 -22.42
N ALA A 72 -21.70 9.13 -21.44
CA ALA A 72 -22.73 10.14 -21.67
C ALA A 72 -22.07 11.37 -22.29
N ILE A 73 -22.57 11.80 -23.45
CA ILE A 73 -22.21 13.09 -24.03
C ILE A 73 -23.27 14.09 -23.58
N SER A 74 -22.81 15.18 -22.98
CA SER A 74 -23.62 16.33 -22.56
C SER A 74 -23.05 17.57 -23.24
N GLY A 75 -23.93 18.42 -23.80
CA GLY A 75 -23.53 19.70 -24.38
C GLY A 75 -23.25 19.68 -25.89
N ILE A 76 -23.70 18.65 -26.62
CA ILE A 76 -23.84 18.79 -28.09
C ILE A 76 -25.00 19.76 -28.31
N SER A 77 -24.67 20.97 -28.76
CA SER A 77 -25.62 21.96 -29.22
C SER A 77 -25.92 21.70 -30.69
N ASP A 78 -26.85 20.78 -30.98
CA ASP A 78 -27.48 20.73 -32.28
C ASP A 78 -28.83 21.44 -32.22
N VAL A 79 -28.88 22.58 -32.90
CA VAL A 79 -30.01 23.51 -33.10
C VAL A 79 -30.67 24.11 -31.85
N ALA A 80 -30.60 25.45 -31.79
CA ALA A 80 -31.45 26.36 -30.99
C ALA A 80 -31.81 25.92 -29.55
N ASN A 81 -30.89 26.14 -28.62
CA ASN A 81 -31.15 26.24 -27.17
C ASN A 81 -31.66 24.99 -26.42
N GLY A 82 -31.47 23.78 -26.95
CA GLY A 82 -31.70 22.53 -26.22
C GLY A 82 -30.43 21.68 -26.17
N GLY A 83 -29.82 21.51 -25.00
CA GLY A 83 -28.71 20.57 -24.85
C GLY A 83 -29.22 19.14 -25.00
N THR A 84 -28.76 18.41 -26.02
CA THR A 84 -29.04 16.98 -26.15
C THR A 84 -28.08 16.16 -25.28
N THR A 85 -28.62 15.26 -24.47
CA THR A 85 -27.87 14.18 -23.81
C THR A 85 -27.99 12.91 -24.65
N GLY A 86 -26.86 12.29 -24.96
CA GLY A 86 -26.80 11.06 -25.76
C GLY A 86 -25.74 10.10 -25.23
N THR A 87 -25.88 8.82 -25.55
CA THR A 87 -24.86 7.81 -25.28
C THR A 87 -23.98 7.62 -26.50
N GLY A 88 -22.69 7.92 -26.38
CA GLY A 88 -21.69 7.73 -27.44
C GLY A 88 -20.74 6.58 -27.12
N ARG A 89 -20.18 5.96 -28.17
CA ARG A 89 -19.00 5.10 -28.06
C ARG A 89 -17.77 5.90 -28.44
N PHE A 90 -16.75 5.83 -27.60
CA PHE A 90 -15.48 6.49 -27.78
C PHE A 90 -14.39 5.44 -27.95
N LEU A 91 -13.56 5.61 -28.96
CA LEU A 91 -12.29 4.89 -29.06
C LEU A 91 -11.28 5.68 -28.23
N LEU A 92 -10.94 5.18 -27.04
CA LEU A 92 -9.85 5.73 -26.25
C LEU A 92 -8.57 5.16 -26.81
N GLN A 93 -7.74 6.01 -27.40
CA GLN A 93 -6.40 5.65 -27.84
C GLN A 93 -5.49 5.41 -26.62
N GLU A 94 -4.45 4.60 -26.82
CA GLU A 94 -3.42 4.38 -25.81
C GLU A 94 -2.79 5.72 -25.41
N GLY A 95 -2.68 5.95 -24.11
CA GLY A 95 -2.18 7.20 -23.56
C GLY A 95 -1.69 7.06 -22.13
N GLU A 96 -0.70 7.87 -21.79
CA GLU A 96 -0.20 8.02 -20.43
C GLU A 96 -0.93 9.17 -19.75
N VAL A 97 -1.46 8.91 -18.55
CA VAL A 97 -2.06 9.94 -17.70
C VAL A 97 -1.05 10.30 -16.62
N GLU A 98 -0.47 11.50 -16.74
CA GLU A 98 0.40 12.09 -15.73
C GLU A 98 -0.39 12.41 -14.44
N GLU A 99 0.30 12.40 -13.30
CA GLU A 99 -0.27 12.70 -11.96
C GLU A 99 -1.42 11.78 -11.54
N ALA A 100 -1.40 10.51 -11.97
CA ALA A 100 -2.35 9.52 -11.48
C ALA A 100 -2.10 9.25 -9.99
N VAL A 101 -3.14 9.48 -9.18
CA VAL A 101 -3.12 9.20 -7.73
C VAL A 101 -3.95 7.96 -7.45
N TRP A 102 -3.30 6.90 -6.99
CA TRP A 102 -3.99 5.71 -6.49
C TRP A 102 -4.29 5.86 -4.99
N SER A 103 -5.50 6.33 -4.65
CA SER A 103 -5.96 6.45 -3.27
C SER A 103 -6.45 5.11 -2.72
N LEU A 104 -5.52 4.28 -2.24
CA LEU A 104 -5.84 2.99 -1.60
C LEU A 104 -6.84 3.15 -0.44
N GLY A 105 -6.69 4.22 0.36
CA GLY A 105 -7.55 4.47 1.52
C GLY A 105 -9.04 4.61 1.20
N LYS A 106 -9.40 5.05 -0.02
CA LYS A 106 -10.80 5.17 -0.45
C LYS A 106 -11.41 3.85 -0.91
N GLY A 107 -10.57 2.88 -1.26
CA GLY A 107 -11.01 1.57 -1.79
C GLY A 107 -11.17 0.49 -0.72
N LEU A 108 -10.56 0.65 0.45
CA LEU A 108 -10.59 -0.33 1.53
C LEU A 108 -11.93 -0.30 2.28
N LYS A 109 -12.51 -1.48 2.52
CA LYS A 109 -13.76 -1.66 3.26
C LYS A 109 -13.56 -2.52 4.50
N ALA A 110 -14.45 -2.36 5.48
CA ALA A 110 -14.49 -3.26 6.63
C ALA A 110 -14.65 -4.72 6.16
N GLY A 111 -13.83 -5.61 6.72
CA GLY A 111 -13.70 -7.01 6.32
C GLY A 111 -12.58 -7.29 5.31
N ASP A 112 -11.99 -6.26 4.70
CA ASP A 112 -10.89 -6.45 3.76
C ASP A 112 -9.62 -6.94 4.48
N ARG A 113 -8.99 -7.96 3.90
CA ARG A 113 -7.68 -8.43 4.32
C ARG A 113 -6.63 -7.50 3.75
N VAL A 114 -5.69 -7.04 4.57
CA VAL A 114 -4.65 -6.09 4.18
C VAL A 114 -3.27 -6.56 4.62
N LEU A 115 -2.24 -6.12 3.90
CA LEU A 115 -0.85 -6.22 4.32
C LEU A 115 -0.45 -4.90 4.96
N ALA A 116 0.03 -4.97 6.20
CA ALA A 116 0.45 -3.81 6.97
C ALA A 116 1.89 -3.97 7.44
N MET A 117 2.64 -2.88 7.47
CA MET A 117 4.00 -2.85 7.98
C MET A 117 4.10 -1.96 9.21
N ARG A 118 4.77 -2.49 10.23
CA ARG A 118 5.21 -1.69 11.37
C ARG A 118 6.44 -0.89 10.97
N VAL A 119 6.35 0.43 11.13
CA VAL A 119 7.46 1.36 10.92
C VAL A 119 7.72 2.12 12.22
N ASN A 120 8.82 2.88 12.28
CA ASN A 120 9.17 3.68 13.45
C ASN A 120 9.19 2.87 14.77
N GLY A 121 9.83 1.70 14.76
CA GLY A 121 9.91 0.82 15.93
C GLY A 121 8.57 0.16 16.34
N GLY A 122 7.57 0.15 15.45
CA GLY A 122 6.25 -0.42 15.72
C GLY A 122 5.22 0.56 16.29
N ASN A 123 5.58 1.83 16.41
CA ASN A 123 4.65 2.88 16.82
C ASN A 123 3.65 3.21 15.70
N ASP A 124 4.12 3.17 14.45
CA ASP A 124 3.32 3.49 13.29
C ASP A 124 3.04 2.23 12.48
N ILE A 125 1.80 2.11 11.98
CA ILE A 125 1.37 1.00 11.13
C ILE A 125 0.95 1.57 9.79
N VAL A 126 1.60 1.12 8.72
CA VAL A 126 1.33 1.53 7.34
C VAL A 126 0.66 0.38 6.61
N VAL A 127 -0.58 0.58 6.16
CA VAL A 127 -1.29 -0.34 5.27
C VAL A 127 -0.81 -0.11 3.83
N LEU A 128 -0.28 -1.18 3.21
CA LEU A 128 0.32 -1.11 1.89
C LEU A 128 -0.64 -1.52 0.77
N CYS A 129 -1.43 -2.57 1.00
CA CYS A 129 -2.34 -3.11 -0.01
C CYS A 129 -3.42 -3.98 0.61
N LYS A 130 -4.50 -4.17 -0.15
CA LYS A 130 -5.47 -5.25 0.07
C LYS A 130 -4.88 -6.57 -0.45
N VAL A 131 -5.04 -7.62 0.34
CA VAL A 131 -4.66 -8.98 -0.03
C VAL A 131 -5.85 -9.66 -0.69
N VAL A 132 -5.62 -10.22 -1.87
CA VAL A 132 -6.62 -10.98 -2.64
C VAL A 132 -6.15 -12.42 -2.83
N SER A 133 -7.11 -13.35 -2.93
CA SER A 133 -6.81 -14.74 -3.24
C SER A 133 -6.44 -14.87 -4.73
N ALA A 134 -5.47 -15.73 -5.06
CA ALA A 134 -5.07 -16.00 -6.43
C ALA A 134 -6.15 -16.72 -7.27
N ASN A 135 -7.15 -17.30 -6.61
CA ASN A 135 -8.20 -18.09 -7.25
C ASN A 135 -9.57 -17.37 -7.28
N ALA A 136 -9.57 -16.04 -7.32
CA ALA A 136 -10.79 -15.23 -7.37
C ALA A 136 -11.18 -14.86 -8.80
#